data_AF-A0A4Q6BGF2-F1
#
_entry.id   AF-A0A4Q6BGF2-F1
#
_cell.length_a   1.000
_cell.length_b   1.000
_cell.length_c   1.000
_cell.angle_alpha   90.00
_cell.angle_beta   90.00
_cell.angle_gamma   90.00
#
_symmetry.space_group_name_H-M   'P 1'
#
loop_
_entity.id
_entity.type
_entity.pdbx_description
1 polymer ?
#
loop_
_entity_poly.entity_id
_entity_poly.type
_entity_poly.pdbx_seq_one_letter_code
_entity_poly.pdbx_strand_id
1 'polypeptide(L)'
;MARVDRILMLVQEQGANELRMGTGSEPSMFAHGAPKRLSIPTTDEITLRDLLGEILTDEREAQMRAAGRLELVHRAEGAGAHQVTLTARPAGTGFDVVFVRGEGRVRPSPTKVSEPVAEERAPTATATLEPVRAEAAPVVYAAAAGSASLSDGLMSLLGRAPARTSDVHLAVGEPPMVRIDGTLRPLEDEPAVVAELLQFDAAVEAQLAKERSADRSVELPGGIRARLHVFCTDSGRALSVRILPRTAPTLASLQMPVPLDALVSVPHGLVLVCGSTGSGKSTTLAALAR
;
A
#
# COMPACT_ATOMS: atom_id res chain seq x y z
N MET A 1 -13.08 3.40 -18.63
CA MET A 1 -13.42 2.65 -17.41
C MET A 1 -13.07 3.47 -16.18
N ALA A 2 -13.97 3.51 -15.19
CA ALA A 2 -13.73 4.22 -13.94
C ALA A 2 -12.79 3.41 -13.04
N ARG A 3 -11.74 4.05 -12.48
CA ARG A 3 -10.75 3.38 -11.62
C ARG A 3 -11.36 2.89 -10.30
N VAL A 4 -12.51 3.43 -9.92
CA VAL A 4 -13.29 3.04 -8.73
C VAL A 4 -13.82 1.60 -8.79
N ASP A 5 -13.92 0.98 -9.97
CA ASP A 5 -14.48 -0.38 -10.13
C ASP A 5 -13.71 -1.43 -9.32
N ARG A 6 -12.38 -1.27 -9.19
CA ARG A 6 -11.55 -2.15 -8.35
C ARG A 6 -11.86 -2.02 -6.87
N ILE A 7 -12.20 -0.82 -6.41
CA ILE A 7 -12.57 -0.58 -5.01
C ILE A 7 -13.95 -1.20 -4.75
N LEU A 8 -14.88 -1.08 -5.70
CA LEU A 8 -16.21 -1.69 -5.61
C LEU A 8 -16.14 -3.23 -5.57
N MET A 9 -15.25 -3.84 -6.36
CA MET A 9 -14.98 -5.29 -6.27
C MET A 9 -14.45 -5.68 -4.89
N LEU A 10 -13.47 -4.96 -4.35
CA LEU A 10 -12.91 -5.24 -3.03
C LEU A 10 -13.94 -5.07 -1.90
N VAL A 11 -14.82 -4.06 -2.00
CA VAL A 11 -15.95 -3.87 -1.07
C VAL A 11 -16.87 -5.08 -1.09
N GLN A 12 -17.19 -5.61 -2.29
CA GLN A 12 -18.00 -6.82 -2.45
C GLN A 12 -17.31 -8.08 -1.91
N GLU A 13 -16.02 -8.30 -2.22
CA GLU A 13 -15.23 -9.42 -1.71
C GLU A 13 -15.19 -9.45 -0.17
N GLN A 14 -15.18 -8.26 0.43
CA GLN A 14 -15.21 -8.11 1.87
C GLN A 14 -16.62 -8.22 2.50
N GLY A 15 -17.65 -8.54 1.70
CA GLY A 15 -19.02 -8.76 2.16
C GLY A 15 -19.80 -7.47 2.45
N ALA A 16 -19.35 -6.32 1.96
CA ALA A 16 -20.08 -5.07 2.08
C ALA A 16 -20.90 -4.75 0.84
N ASN A 17 -21.92 -3.92 1.05
CA ASN A 17 -22.86 -3.47 0.01
C ASN A 17 -22.82 -1.97 -0.20
N GLU A 18 -22.05 -1.23 0.59
CA GLU A 18 -21.97 0.22 0.50
C GLU A 18 -20.53 0.72 0.67
N LEU A 19 -20.15 1.71 -0.14
CA LEU A 19 -18.88 2.42 -0.09
C LEU A 19 -19.15 3.92 -0.04
N ARG A 20 -18.55 4.62 0.92
CA ARG A 20 -18.58 6.08 1.05
C ARG A 20 -17.18 6.63 0.91
N MET A 21 -17.03 7.64 0.06
CA MET A 21 -15.78 8.38 -0.12
C MET A 21 -16.10 9.88 -0.16
N GLY A 22 -15.18 10.69 0.31
CA GLY A 22 -15.35 12.14 0.34
C GLY A 22 -14.01 12.84 0.38
N THR A 23 -13.98 14.06 -0.15
CA THR A 23 -12.77 14.88 -0.17
C THR A 23 -12.17 15.04 1.23
N GLY A 24 -10.92 14.61 1.42
CA GLY A 24 -10.21 14.68 2.70
C GLY A 24 -10.73 13.75 3.79
N SER A 25 -11.59 12.78 3.44
CA SER A 25 -12.16 11.80 4.38
C SER A 25 -11.58 10.41 4.14
N GLU A 26 -11.48 9.59 5.20
CA GLU A 26 -11.12 8.18 5.06
C GLU A 26 -12.26 7.43 4.34
N PRO A 27 -11.98 6.71 3.24
CA PRO A 27 -12.97 5.84 2.61
C PRO A 27 -13.53 4.82 3.62
N SER A 28 -14.85 4.67 3.64
CA SER A 28 -15.52 3.74 4.56
C SER A 28 -16.45 2.81 3.79
N MET A 29 -16.49 1.54 4.20
CA MET A 29 -17.39 0.54 3.64
C MET A 29 -18.36 0.06 4.71
N PHE A 30 -19.57 -0.32 4.31
CA PHE A 30 -20.60 -0.80 5.21
C PHE A 30 -21.16 -2.14 4.70
N ALA A 31 -21.29 -3.10 5.61
CA ALA A 31 -22.00 -4.35 5.37
C ALA A 31 -23.35 -4.28 6.10
N HIS A 32 -24.43 -4.09 5.35
CA HIS A 32 -25.80 -3.96 5.87
C HIS A 32 -25.95 -2.95 7.02
N GLY A 33 -25.23 -1.81 6.94
CA GLY A 33 -25.26 -0.75 7.94
C GLY A 33 -24.19 -0.85 9.03
N ALA A 34 -23.44 -1.96 9.11
CA ALA A 34 -22.29 -2.08 10.02
C ALA A 34 -21.01 -1.55 9.36
N PRO A 35 -20.29 -0.57 9.96
CA PRO A 35 -19.06 -0.05 9.39
C PRO A 35 -17.94 -1.10 9.44
N LYS A 36 -17.26 -1.32 8.31
CA LYS A 36 -16.05 -2.13 8.22
C LYS A 36 -14.90 -1.23 7.77
N ARG A 37 -13.73 -1.37 8.41
CA ARG A 37 -12.60 -0.47 8.16
C ARG A 37 -11.96 -0.79 6.83
N LEU A 38 -12.10 0.11 5.86
CA LEU A 38 -11.29 0.10 4.65
C LEU A 38 -9.98 0.81 5.01
N SER A 39 -8.85 0.09 5.01
CA SER A 39 -7.55 0.68 5.40
C SER A 39 -6.91 1.43 4.21
N ILE A 40 -7.67 2.33 3.58
CA ILE A 40 -7.22 3.21 2.49
C ILE A 40 -6.93 4.59 3.09
N PRO A 41 -5.80 5.24 2.75
CA PRO A 41 -5.50 6.58 3.21
C PRO A 41 -6.58 7.59 2.78
N THR A 42 -6.69 8.71 3.50
CA THR A 42 -7.58 9.82 3.18
C THR A 42 -7.45 10.21 1.71
N THR A 43 -8.58 10.29 1.01
CA THR A 43 -8.58 10.60 -0.43
C THR A 43 -8.71 12.11 -0.61
N ASP A 44 -7.67 12.75 -1.14
CA ASP A 44 -7.73 14.16 -1.54
C ASP A 44 -8.62 14.36 -2.78
N GLU A 45 -9.01 15.59 -3.07
CA GLU A 45 -9.99 15.89 -4.12
C GLU A 45 -9.52 15.46 -5.52
N ILE A 46 -8.22 15.62 -5.81
CA ILE A 46 -7.65 15.30 -7.11
C ILE A 46 -7.71 13.79 -7.31
N THR A 47 -7.28 13.02 -6.31
CA THR A 47 -7.36 11.56 -6.32
C THR A 47 -8.82 11.06 -6.41
N LEU A 48 -9.77 11.70 -5.71
CA LEU A 48 -11.18 11.30 -5.77
C LEU A 48 -11.79 11.52 -7.17
N ARG A 49 -11.45 12.64 -7.82
CA ARG A 49 -11.86 12.94 -9.20
C ARG A 49 -11.28 11.92 -10.19
N ASP A 50 -9.98 11.64 -10.09
CA ASP A 50 -9.30 10.64 -10.94
C ASP A 50 -9.87 9.22 -10.75
N LEU A 51 -10.25 8.86 -9.53
CA LEU A 51 -10.89 7.58 -9.23
C LEU A 51 -12.27 7.45 -9.89
N LEU A 52 -13.07 8.53 -9.83
CA LEU A 52 -14.42 8.54 -10.38
C LEU A 52 -14.43 8.65 -11.91
N GLY A 53 -13.45 9.31 -12.52
CA GLY A 53 -13.25 9.36 -13.97
C GLY A 53 -14.55 9.57 -14.75
N GLU A 54 -14.94 8.57 -15.55
CA GLU A 54 -16.15 8.58 -16.40
C GLU A 54 -17.49 8.69 -15.65
N ILE A 55 -17.51 8.46 -14.34
CA ILE A 55 -18.71 8.66 -13.51
C ILE A 55 -18.95 10.16 -13.29
N LEU A 56 -17.88 10.93 -13.06
CA LEU A 56 -17.93 12.37 -12.79
C LEU A 56 -17.46 13.15 -14.03
N THR A 57 -18.30 13.22 -15.06
CA THR A 57 -18.06 14.08 -16.22
C THR A 57 -18.27 15.55 -15.85
N ASP A 58 -17.66 16.49 -16.60
CA ASP A 58 -17.81 17.93 -16.36
C ASP A 58 -19.27 18.38 -16.31
N GLU A 59 -20.11 17.80 -17.16
CA GLU A 59 -21.56 18.05 -17.18
C GLU A 59 -22.24 17.58 -15.89
N ARG A 60 -21.93 16.37 -15.43
CA ARG A 60 -22.49 15.80 -14.19
C ARG A 60 -21.99 16.54 -12.96
N GLU A 61 -20.75 17.01 -12.98
CA GLU A 61 -20.21 17.84 -11.91
C GLU A 61 -20.93 19.19 -11.85
N ALA A 62 -21.18 19.82 -13.00
CA ALA A 62 -21.95 21.06 -13.07
C ALA A 62 -23.39 20.85 -12.57
N GLN A 63 -24.04 19.75 -12.95
CA GLN A 63 -25.37 19.37 -12.46
C GLN A 63 -25.38 19.13 -10.94
N MET A 64 -24.39 18.41 -10.41
CA MET A 64 -24.24 18.18 -8.97
C MET A 64 -24.03 19.50 -8.21
N ARG A 65 -23.20 20.42 -8.72
CA ARG A 65 -22.99 21.73 -8.08
C ARG A 65 -24.26 22.60 -8.12
N ALA A 66 -25.04 22.53 -9.19
CA ALA A 66 -26.27 23.30 -9.33
C ALA A 66 -27.43 22.76 -8.48
N ALA A 67 -27.60 21.44 -8.42
CA ALA A 67 -28.68 20.78 -7.69
C ALA A 67 -28.32 20.37 -6.25
N GLY A 68 -27.04 20.49 -5.87
CA GLY A 68 -26.49 20.05 -4.58
C GLY A 68 -26.31 18.53 -4.45
N ARG A 69 -27.06 17.73 -5.22
CA ARG A 69 -27.02 16.26 -5.22
C ARG A 69 -27.35 15.72 -6.60
N LEU A 70 -26.69 14.64 -7.01
CA LEU A 70 -26.93 13.91 -8.24
C LEU A 70 -26.97 12.41 -7.96
N GLU A 71 -27.99 11.71 -8.47
CA GLU A 71 -28.11 10.25 -8.37
C GLU A 71 -28.05 9.60 -9.75
N LEU A 72 -27.28 8.54 -9.89
CA LEU A 72 -27.10 7.80 -11.13
C LEU A 72 -26.84 6.32 -10.88
N VAL A 73 -26.87 5.51 -11.92
CA VAL A 73 -26.53 4.09 -11.85
C VAL A 73 -25.20 3.87 -12.57
N HIS A 74 -24.24 3.29 -11.86
CA HIS A 74 -22.95 2.86 -12.41
C HIS A 74 -22.90 1.34 -12.44
N ARG A 75 -22.59 0.77 -13.62
CA ARG A 75 -22.33 -0.67 -13.75
C ARG A 75 -20.84 -0.89 -13.70
N ALA A 76 -20.36 -1.37 -12.55
CA ALA A 76 -18.95 -1.71 -12.36
C ALA A 76 -18.68 -3.11 -12.92
N GLU A 77 -17.61 -3.25 -13.68
CA GLU A 77 -17.16 -4.55 -14.17
C GLU A 77 -16.75 -5.43 -12.99
N GLY A 78 -17.26 -6.66 -12.90
CA GLY A 78 -16.99 -7.59 -11.80
C GLY A 78 -17.76 -7.34 -10.49
N ALA A 79 -18.31 -6.13 -10.27
CA ALA A 79 -19.08 -5.80 -9.06
C ALA A 79 -20.57 -5.52 -9.29
N GLY A 80 -21.02 -5.42 -10.55
CA GLY A 80 -22.42 -5.24 -10.92
C GLY A 80 -22.94 -3.80 -10.76
N ALA A 81 -24.27 -3.65 -10.70
CA ALA A 81 -24.91 -2.34 -10.67
C ALA A 81 -24.88 -1.71 -9.27
N HIS A 82 -24.45 -0.44 -9.23
CA HIS A 82 -24.41 0.39 -8.05
C HIS A 82 -25.24 1.65 -8.27
N GLN A 83 -26.08 1.99 -7.30
CA GLN A 83 -26.65 3.33 -7.21
C GLN A 83 -25.57 4.25 -6.65
N VAL A 84 -25.24 5.29 -7.40
CA VAL A 84 -24.22 6.28 -7.04
C VAL A 84 -24.92 7.57 -6.70
N THR A 85 -24.64 8.09 -5.51
CA THR A 85 -25.10 9.40 -5.05
C THR A 85 -23.89 10.30 -4.90
N LEU A 86 -23.85 11.38 -5.66
CA LEU A 86 -22.88 12.45 -5.57
C LEU A 86 -23.51 13.64 -4.84
N THR A 87 -22.86 14.17 -3.81
CA THR A 87 -23.36 15.32 -3.02
C THR A 87 -22.29 16.40 -2.97
N ALA A 88 -22.60 17.61 -3.42
CA ALA A 88 -21.67 18.73 -3.32
C ALA A 88 -21.57 19.20 -1.87
N ARG A 89 -20.35 19.49 -1.39
CA ARG A 89 -20.17 20.07 -0.06
C ARG A 89 -20.36 21.58 -0.09
N PRO A 90 -20.81 22.19 1.03
CA PRO A 90 -20.90 23.63 1.16
C PRO A 90 -19.55 24.32 0.88
N ALA A 91 -19.60 25.56 0.40
CA ALA A 91 -18.44 26.43 0.18
C ALA A 91 -17.37 25.89 -0.80
N GLY A 92 -17.72 24.96 -1.69
CA GLY A 92 -16.79 24.47 -2.72
C GLY A 92 -15.66 23.59 -2.17
N THR A 93 -15.85 23.02 -0.98
CA THR A 93 -14.86 22.18 -0.27
C THR A 93 -14.77 20.74 -0.81
N GLY A 94 -15.20 20.52 -2.06
CA GLY A 94 -15.25 19.23 -2.71
C GLY A 94 -16.65 18.60 -2.72
N PHE A 95 -16.69 17.27 -2.75
CA PHE A 95 -17.94 16.49 -2.84
C PHE A 95 -17.79 15.14 -2.14
N ASP A 96 -18.93 14.54 -1.84
CA ASP A 96 -19.05 13.19 -1.30
C ASP A 96 -19.68 12.27 -2.35
N VAL A 97 -19.26 11.01 -2.35
CA VAL A 97 -19.82 9.97 -3.20
C VAL A 97 -20.16 8.74 -2.36
N VAL A 98 -21.36 8.22 -2.59
CA VAL A 98 -21.86 7.00 -1.96
C VAL A 98 -22.25 6.02 -3.06
N PHE A 99 -21.72 4.81 -2.97
CA PHE A 99 -22.09 3.68 -3.83
C PHE A 99 -22.87 2.69 -2.99
N VAL A 100 -24.08 2.33 -3.43
CA VAL A 100 -24.88 1.28 -2.80
C VAL A 100 -25.17 0.22 -3.85
N ARG A 101 -24.79 -1.03 -3.55
CA ARG A 101 -25.12 -2.18 -4.39
C ARG A 101 -26.62 -2.46 -4.29
N GLY A 102 -27.31 -2.46 -5.42
CA GLY A 102 -28.75 -2.69 -5.48
C GLY A 102 -29.12 -3.60 -6.64
N GLU A 103 -29.86 -4.67 -6.36
CA GLU A 103 -30.73 -5.29 -7.36
C GLU A 103 -31.85 -4.30 -7.67
N GLY A 104 -32.02 -3.94 -8.94
CA GLY A 104 -32.81 -2.79 -9.36
C GLY A 104 -34.17 -2.65 -8.67
N ARG A 105 -34.30 -1.63 -7.81
CA ARG A 105 -35.59 -1.01 -7.47
C ARG A 105 -35.42 0.50 -7.50
N VAL A 106 -35.59 1.06 -8.69
CA VAL A 106 -35.83 2.49 -8.87
C VAL A 106 -37.24 2.78 -8.37
N ARG A 107 -37.39 3.65 -7.38
CA ARG A 107 -38.67 4.31 -7.08
C ARG A 107 -38.78 5.47 -8.07
N PRO A 108 -39.75 5.50 -8.99
CA PRO A 108 -39.78 6.54 -10.01
C PRO A 108 -40.43 7.81 -9.45
N SER A 109 -39.92 8.96 -9.88
CA SER A 109 -40.70 10.19 -10.02
C SER A 109 -40.18 10.93 -11.25
N PRO A 110 -41.08 11.56 -12.01
CA PRO A 110 -41.09 11.48 -13.46
C PRO A 110 -40.23 12.58 -14.11
N THR A 111 -39.69 12.32 -15.30
CA THR A 111 -40.07 13.01 -16.55
C THR A 111 -39.11 12.71 -17.71
N LYS A 112 -39.71 12.16 -18.78
CA LYS A 112 -39.39 12.20 -20.22
C LYS A 112 -38.05 11.63 -20.74
N VAL A 113 -38.18 10.35 -21.10
CA VAL A 113 -37.75 9.67 -22.34
C VAL A 113 -37.07 10.53 -23.41
N SER A 114 -35.86 10.11 -23.76
CA SER A 114 -35.40 10.00 -25.15
C SER A 114 -34.53 8.75 -25.28
N GLU A 115 -34.93 7.86 -26.19
CA GLU A 115 -34.28 6.58 -26.51
C GLU A 115 -32.90 6.79 -27.15
N PRO A 116 -31.96 5.84 -27.02
CA PRO A 116 -30.91 5.68 -28.01
C PRO A 116 -31.02 4.35 -28.77
N VAL A 117 -31.09 4.55 -30.07
CA VAL A 117 -30.73 3.70 -31.21
C VAL A 117 -29.74 2.58 -30.88
N ALA A 118 -30.13 1.36 -31.27
CA ALA A 118 -29.26 0.19 -31.34
C ALA A 118 -28.21 0.36 -32.43
N GLU A 119 -26.93 0.19 -32.10
CA GLU A 119 -25.89 -0.07 -33.09
C GLU A 119 -25.06 -1.28 -32.64
N GLU A 120 -25.31 -2.38 -33.33
CA GLU A 120 -24.58 -3.64 -33.28
C GLU A 120 -23.19 -3.45 -33.90
N ARG A 121 -22.11 -3.75 -33.16
CA ARG A 121 -20.77 -3.89 -33.74
C ARG A 121 -20.11 -5.20 -33.30
N ALA A 122 -19.77 -5.98 -34.33
CA ALA A 122 -19.09 -7.27 -34.31
C ALA A 122 -17.67 -7.22 -33.69
N PRO A 123 -17.08 -8.37 -33.29
CA PRO A 123 -15.82 -8.40 -32.57
C PRO A 123 -14.64 -8.12 -33.51
N THR A 124 -13.64 -7.36 -33.06
CA THR A 124 -12.39 -7.14 -33.82
C THR A 124 -11.16 -7.46 -32.97
N ALA A 125 -10.40 -8.43 -33.50
CA ALA A 125 -8.96 -8.67 -33.39
C ALA A 125 -8.31 -8.92 -32.01
N THR A 126 -7.97 -10.18 -31.78
CA THR A 126 -6.89 -10.64 -30.90
C THR A 126 -5.56 -10.07 -31.39
N ALA A 127 -4.91 -9.21 -30.60
CA ALA A 127 -3.53 -8.81 -30.84
C ALA A 127 -2.59 -9.91 -30.30
N THR A 128 -1.90 -10.59 -31.20
CA THR A 128 -0.73 -11.42 -30.87
C THR A 128 0.43 -10.51 -30.46
N LEU A 129 0.81 -10.55 -29.18
CA LEU A 129 2.05 -9.96 -28.70
C LEU A 129 3.20 -10.95 -28.94
N GLU A 130 4.25 -10.51 -29.63
CA GLU A 130 5.48 -11.29 -29.74
C GLU A 130 6.19 -11.35 -28.38
N PRO A 131 6.81 -12.50 -28.03
CA PRO A 131 7.52 -12.63 -26.77
C PRO A 131 8.81 -11.80 -26.80
N VAL A 132 8.82 -10.69 -26.06
CA VAL A 132 10.05 -9.98 -25.74
C VAL A 132 10.85 -10.87 -24.78
N ARG A 133 11.89 -11.52 -25.30
CA ARG A 133 12.88 -12.22 -24.48
C ARG A 133 13.75 -11.17 -23.80
N ALA A 134 13.27 -10.64 -22.67
CA ALA A 134 14.13 -9.94 -21.74
C ALA A 134 15.04 -10.99 -21.08
N GLU A 135 16.33 -10.97 -21.40
CA GLU A 135 17.34 -11.51 -20.49
C GLU A 135 17.30 -10.66 -19.22
N ALA A 136 16.41 -11.02 -18.30
CA ALA A 136 16.52 -10.61 -16.92
C ALA A 136 17.73 -11.36 -16.36
N ALA A 137 18.93 -10.78 -16.52
CA ALA A 137 20.03 -11.11 -15.65
C ALA A 137 19.49 -11.00 -14.21
N PRO A 138 19.65 -12.02 -13.37
CA PRO A 138 19.20 -11.91 -11.99
C PRO A 138 19.93 -10.70 -11.42
N VAL A 139 19.17 -9.68 -11.02
CA VAL A 139 19.69 -8.67 -10.11
C VAL A 139 19.81 -9.39 -8.78
N VAL A 140 20.89 -10.15 -8.65
CA VAL A 140 21.34 -10.69 -7.39
C VAL A 140 21.70 -9.45 -6.60
N TYR A 141 20.82 -9.06 -5.67
CA TYR A 141 21.29 -8.33 -4.50
C TYR A 141 22.28 -9.28 -3.84
N ALA A 142 23.55 -9.15 -4.21
CA ALA A 142 24.63 -9.75 -3.46
C ALA A 142 24.49 -9.14 -2.07
N ALA A 143 23.89 -9.91 -1.15
CA ALA A 143 24.12 -9.71 0.24
C ALA A 143 25.64 -9.79 0.37
N ALA A 144 26.29 -8.64 0.50
CA ALA A 144 27.68 -8.60 0.89
C ALA A 144 27.73 -9.32 2.24
N ALA A 145 28.06 -10.61 2.19
CA ALA A 145 28.28 -11.47 3.34
C ALA A 145 29.62 -11.07 3.95
N GLY A 146 29.68 -9.84 4.46
CA GLY A 146 30.66 -9.42 5.44
C GLY A 146 30.01 -9.55 6.80
N SER A 147 30.66 -10.24 7.73
CA SER A 147 30.25 -10.22 9.13
C SER A 147 30.51 -8.80 9.67
N ALA A 148 29.51 -7.92 9.56
CA ALA A 148 29.57 -6.66 10.29
C ALA A 148 29.49 -7.01 11.78
N SER A 149 30.62 -6.88 12.48
CA SER A 149 30.62 -6.95 13.93
C SER A 149 29.99 -5.67 14.43
N LEU A 150 28.79 -5.76 15.02
CA LEU A 150 28.18 -4.61 15.65
C LEU A 150 28.90 -4.30 16.95
N SER A 151 28.96 -3.02 17.30
CA SER A 151 29.46 -2.60 18.60
C SER A 151 28.61 -3.21 19.71
N ASP A 152 29.22 -3.50 20.87
CA ASP A 152 28.50 -3.99 22.05
C ASP A 152 27.41 -3.00 22.49
N GLY A 153 27.64 -1.69 22.29
CA GLY A 153 26.66 -0.65 22.56
C GLY A 153 25.41 -0.76 21.68
N LEU A 154 25.58 -0.94 20.37
CA LEU A 154 24.44 -1.13 19.45
C LEU A 154 23.68 -2.41 19.78
N MET A 155 24.40 -3.48 20.10
CA MET A 155 23.80 -4.74 20.53
C MET A 155 22.94 -4.58 21.78
N SER A 156 23.45 -3.87 22.79
CA SER A 156 22.73 -3.57 24.03
C SER A 156 21.47 -2.75 23.76
N LEU A 157 21.56 -1.71 22.92
CA LEU A 157 20.42 -0.88 22.54
C LEU A 157 19.33 -1.69 21.82
N LEU A 158 19.71 -2.52 20.85
CA LEU A 158 18.78 -3.39 20.15
C LEU A 158 18.11 -4.40 21.11
N GLY A 159 18.84 -4.90 22.11
CA GLY A 159 18.30 -5.79 23.14
C GLY A 159 17.27 -5.14 24.06
N ARG A 160 17.28 -3.80 24.18
CA ARG A 160 16.29 -3.03 24.96
C ARG A 160 15.02 -2.68 24.19
N ALA A 161 15.03 -2.85 22.87
CA ALA A 161 13.87 -2.52 22.05
C ALA A 161 12.64 -3.35 22.47
N PRO A 162 11.45 -2.75 22.62
CA PRO A 162 10.24 -3.48 22.98
C PRO A 162 9.88 -4.57 21.97
N ALA A 163 9.11 -5.56 22.44
CA ALA A 163 8.50 -6.54 21.55
C ALA A 163 7.67 -5.83 20.46
N ARG A 164 7.68 -6.38 19.24
CA ARG A 164 7.00 -5.84 18.04
C ARG A 164 7.64 -4.59 17.42
N THR A 165 8.84 -4.20 17.86
CA THR A 165 9.66 -3.22 17.13
C THR A 165 9.96 -3.75 15.72
N SER A 166 9.59 -2.98 14.69
CA SER A 166 9.89 -3.31 13.29
C SER A 166 11.19 -2.66 12.82
N ASP A 167 11.44 -1.45 13.29
CA ASP A 167 12.59 -0.64 12.90
C ASP A 167 13.16 0.09 14.12
N VAL A 168 14.49 0.24 14.18
CA VAL A 168 15.21 1.10 15.12
C VAL A 168 15.96 2.15 14.31
N HIS A 169 15.86 3.41 14.70
CA HIS A 169 16.48 4.54 14.02
C HIS A 169 17.39 5.28 15.00
N LEU A 170 18.62 5.55 14.57
CA LEU A 170 19.62 6.29 15.31
C LEU A 170 20.10 7.44 14.43
N ALA A 171 20.16 8.65 14.98
CA ALA A 171 20.69 9.82 14.31
C ALA A 171 21.49 10.66 15.32
N VAL A 172 22.60 11.25 14.88
CA VAL A 172 23.43 12.10 15.73
C VAL A 172 22.61 13.26 16.30
N GLY A 173 22.63 13.41 17.62
CA GLY A 173 21.93 14.48 18.33
C GLY A 173 20.44 14.20 18.61
N GLU A 174 19.93 13.04 18.21
CA GLU A 174 18.53 12.65 18.45
C GLU A 174 18.44 11.44 19.39
N PRO A 175 17.35 11.33 20.18
CA PRO A 175 17.07 10.11 20.92
C PRO A 175 16.91 8.91 19.98
N PRO A 176 17.30 7.69 20.40
CA PRO A 176 16.98 6.48 19.66
C PRO A 176 15.48 6.33 19.46
N MET A 177 15.06 6.11 18.23
CA MET A 177 13.64 5.95 17.89
C MET A 177 13.36 4.51 17.51
N VAL A 178 12.20 3.98 17.94
CA VAL A 178 11.69 2.68 17.52
C VAL A 178 10.37 2.85 16.78
N ARG A 179 10.15 2.01 15.79
CA ARG A 179 8.85 1.88 15.11
C ARG A 179 8.12 0.66 15.65
N ILE A 180 6.93 0.89 16.21
CA ILE A 180 6.03 -0.16 16.68
C ILE A 180 4.68 0.09 16.02
N ASP A 181 4.17 -0.92 15.30
CA ASP A 181 2.89 -0.84 14.58
C ASP A 181 2.78 0.41 13.67
N GLY A 182 3.86 0.71 12.97
CA GLY A 182 3.94 1.85 12.04
C GLY A 182 4.22 3.20 12.69
N THR A 183 4.10 3.32 14.01
CA THR A 183 4.28 4.58 14.76
C THR A 183 5.70 4.69 15.31
N LEU A 184 6.36 5.83 15.10
CA LEU A 184 7.66 6.13 15.70
C LEU A 184 7.50 6.62 17.14
N ARG A 185 8.34 6.11 18.03
CA ARG A 185 8.38 6.46 19.45
C ARG A 185 9.83 6.50 19.94
N PRO A 186 10.20 7.39 20.87
CA PRO A 186 11.50 7.33 21.51
C PRO A 186 11.62 6.02 22.29
N LEU A 187 12.77 5.36 22.17
CA LEU A 187 13.18 4.25 23.03
C LEU A 187 13.70 4.76 24.37
N GLU A 188 14.39 5.91 24.32
CA GLU A 188 14.99 6.63 25.44
C GLU A 188 14.83 8.12 25.18
N ASP A 189 14.76 8.94 26.22
CA ASP A 189 14.59 10.39 26.06
C ASP A 189 15.91 11.10 25.74
N GLU A 190 17.05 10.52 26.15
CA GLU A 190 18.36 11.11 25.94
C GLU A 190 18.95 10.75 24.57
N PRO A 191 19.65 11.70 23.90
CA PRO A 191 20.37 11.41 22.68
C PRO A 191 21.39 10.29 22.88
N ALA A 192 21.36 9.30 22.01
CA ALA A 192 22.40 8.27 22.03
C ALA A 192 23.73 8.84 21.54
N VAL A 193 24.83 8.33 22.09
CA VAL A 193 26.17 8.63 21.58
C VAL A 193 26.40 7.81 20.31
N VAL A 194 25.76 8.22 19.21
CA VAL A 194 25.72 7.48 17.93
C VAL A 194 27.11 7.16 17.38
N ALA A 195 28.11 8.01 17.63
CA ALA A 195 29.50 7.77 17.24
C ALA A 195 30.12 6.53 17.90
N GLU A 196 29.73 6.21 19.14
CA GLU A 196 30.20 5.03 19.86
C GLU A 196 29.43 3.78 19.47
N LEU A 197 28.17 3.95 19.02
CA LEU A 197 27.30 2.85 18.60
C LEU A 197 27.57 2.38 17.16
N LEU A 198 28.07 3.25 16.30
CA LEU A 198 28.29 2.97 14.87
C LEU A 198 29.77 2.76 14.55
N GLN A 199 30.29 1.59 14.91
CA GLN A 199 31.60 1.14 14.44
C GLN A 199 31.39 0.15 13.29
N PHE A 200 31.83 0.52 12.10
CA PHE A 200 31.80 -0.37 10.95
C PHE A 200 33.21 -0.78 10.53
N ASP A 201 33.31 -1.90 9.80
CA ASP A 201 34.58 -2.31 9.22
C ASP A 201 35.08 -1.31 8.15
N ALA A 202 36.37 -1.41 7.81
CA ALA A 202 37.01 -0.53 6.86
C ALA A 202 36.34 -0.53 5.46
N ALA A 203 35.68 -1.63 5.07
CA ALA A 203 35.01 -1.72 3.78
C ALA A 203 33.72 -0.90 3.75
N VAL A 204 32.92 -0.95 4.81
CA VAL A 204 31.73 -0.12 4.97
C VAL A 204 32.12 1.36 5.12
N GLU A 205 33.19 1.66 5.87
CA GLU A 205 33.72 3.03 5.98
C GLU A 205 34.14 3.60 4.62
N ALA A 206 34.84 2.81 3.80
CA ALA A 206 35.20 3.21 2.44
C ALA A 206 33.97 3.41 1.54
N GLN A 207 32.96 2.55 1.64
CA GLN A 207 31.70 2.72 0.90
C GLN A 207 30.97 4.00 1.34
N LEU A 208 30.87 4.25 2.65
CA LEU A 208 30.23 5.45 3.18
C LEU A 208 30.95 6.74 2.76
N ALA A 209 32.28 6.73 2.71
CA ALA A 209 33.07 7.87 2.25
C ALA A 209 32.79 8.21 0.78
N LYS A 210 32.52 7.19 -0.05
CA LYS A 210 32.28 7.36 -1.49
C LYS A 210 30.81 7.59 -1.86
N GLU A 211 29.91 6.80 -1.30
CA GLU A 211 28.49 6.70 -1.69
C GLU A 211 27.55 7.37 -0.68
N ARG A 212 28.08 7.84 0.46
CA ARG A 212 27.33 8.44 1.57
C ARG A 212 26.26 7.54 2.19
N SER A 213 26.15 6.28 1.77
CA SER A 213 25.24 5.29 2.35
C SER A 213 25.75 3.87 2.10
N ALA A 214 25.33 2.92 2.93
CA ALA A 214 25.58 1.50 2.75
C ALA A 214 24.45 0.65 3.35
N ASP A 215 24.05 -0.39 2.62
CA ASP A 215 23.08 -1.41 3.07
C ASP A 215 23.79 -2.72 3.41
N ARG A 216 23.45 -3.32 4.55
CA ARG A 216 23.95 -4.63 4.99
C ARG A 216 22.84 -5.49 5.59
N SER A 217 22.95 -6.81 5.41
CA SER A 217 22.13 -7.78 6.12
C SER A 217 23.02 -8.49 7.13
N VAL A 218 22.60 -8.53 8.38
CA VAL A 218 23.35 -9.13 9.49
C VAL A 218 22.48 -10.12 10.25
N GLU A 219 23.13 -11.05 10.93
CA GLU A 219 22.52 -11.89 11.94
C GLU A 219 23.11 -11.51 13.30
N LEU A 220 22.24 -11.08 14.20
CA LEU A 220 22.57 -10.70 15.56
C LEU A 220 22.59 -11.94 16.46
N PRO A 221 23.33 -11.90 17.59
CA PRO A 221 23.15 -12.82 18.71
C PRO A 221 21.68 -13.08 19.06
N GLY A 222 21.37 -14.32 19.43
CA GLY A 222 19.97 -14.75 19.55
C GLY A 222 19.27 -14.88 18.19
N GLY A 223 20.05 -14.99 17.10
CA GLY A 223 19.71 -15.24 15.69
C GLY A 223 18.65 -14.31 15.10
N ILE A 224 18.58 -13.09 15.62
CA ILE A 224 17.74 -12.04 15.07
C ILE A 224 18.38 -11.59 13.76
N ARG A 225 17.66 -11.70 12.64
CA ARG A 225 18.13 -11.17 11.37
C ARG A 225 17.78 -9.69 11.29
N ALA A 226 18.67 -8.87 10.78
CA ALA A 226 18.42 -7.44 10.61
C ALA A 226 19.00 -6.93 9.29
N ARG A 227 18.34 -5.92 8.72
CA ARG A 227 18.90 -5.10 7.65
C ARG A 227 19.32 -3.76 8.22
N LEU A 228 20.60 -3.44 8.07
CA LEU A 228 21.20 -2.17 8.45
C LEU A 228 21.29 -1.28 7.21
N HIS A 229 20.82 -0.05 7.34
CA HIS A 229 21.03 0.99 6.35
C HIS A 229 21.66 2.19 7.04
N VAL A 230 22.96 2.37 6.83
CA VAL A 230 23.73 3.50 7.36
C VAL A 230 23.88 4.56 6.28
N PHE A 231 23.73 5.83 6.65
CA PHE A 231 23.82 6.96 5.71
C PHE A 231 24.30 8.23 6.41
N CYS A 232 24.86 9.15 5.62
CA CYS A 232 25.39 10.43 6.09
C CYS A 232 24.39 11.57 5.82
N THR A 233 23.91 12.20 6.89
CA THR A 233 23.11 13.43 6.89
C THR A 233 23.99 14.66 7.13
N ASP A 234 23.41 15.86 7.08
CA ASP A 234 24.11 17.11 7.42
C ASP A 234 24.50 17.17 8.90
N SER A 235 23.67 16.60 9.78
CA SER A 235 23.92 16.51 11.22
C SER A 235 24.92 15.41 11.60
N GLY A 236 25.34 14.58 10.64
CA GLY A 236 26.22 13.44 10.86
C GLY A 236 25.64 12.12 10.40
N ARG A 237 26.20 11.01 10.90
CA ARG A 237 25.77 9.66 10.52
C ARG A 237 24.41 9.29 11.12
N ALA A 238 23.64 8.51 10.38
CA ALA A 238 22.41 7.92 10.83
C ALA A 238 22.37 6.43 10.45
N LEU A 239 21.61 5.65 11.22
CA LEU A 239 21.40 4.22 11.01
C LEU A 239 19.91 3.91 11.12
N SER A 240 19.40 3.16 10.16
CA SER A 240 18.12 2.45 10.25
C SER A 240 18.38 0.95 10.33
N VAL A 241 17.86 0.32 11.36
CA VAL A 241 17.91 -1.13 11.59
C VAL A 241 16.49 -1.67 11.40
N ARG A 242 16.26 -2.51 10.40
CA ARG A 242 14.99 -3.24 10.25
C ARG A 242 15.14 -4.66 10.76
N ILE A 243 14.32 -5.04 11.73
CA ILE A 243 14.27 -6.41 12.24
C ILE A 243 13.55 -7.28 11.20
N LEU A 244 14.19 -8.38 10.82
CA LEU A 244 13.68 -9.34 9.85
C LEU A 244 13.19 -10.60 10.58
N PRO A 245 12.02 -11.14 10.21
CA PRO A 245 11.55 -12.42 10.74
C PRO A 245 12.58 -13.52 10.49
N ARG A 246 12.84 -14.35 11.50
CA ARG A 246 13.72 -15.53 11.39
C ARG A 246 13.19 -16.53 10.35
N THR A 247 11.90 -16.79 10.41
CA THR A 247 11.22 -17.76 9.57
C THR A 247 10.25 -17.02 8.67
N ALA A 248 10.27 -17.34 7.38
CA ALA A 248 9.23 -16.88 6.49
C ALA A 248 7.86 -17.39 7.00
N PRO A 249 6.84 -16.52 7.06
CA PRO A 249 5.50 -16.96 7.44
C PRO A 249 4.98 -18.01 6.47
N THR A 250 4.07 -18.87 6.92
CA THR A 250 3.33 -19.73 6.00
C THR A 250 2.24 -18.91 5.31
N LEU A 251 1.84 -19.29 4.10
CA LEU A 251 0.69 -18.67 3.42
C LEU A 251 -0.56 -18.66 4.31
N ALA A 252 -0.82 -19.76 5.02
CA ALA A 252 -1.92 -19.86 5.97
C ALA A 252 -1.83 -18.82 7.12
N SER A 253 -0.63 -18.57 7.65
CA SER A 253 -0.44 -17.60 8.73
C SER A 253 -0.64 -16.14 8.31
N LEU A 254 -0.56 -15.85 7.00
CA LEU A 254 -0.84 -14.52 6.46
C LEU A 254 -2.34 -14.21 6.42
N GLN A 255 -3.20 -15.21 6.62
CA GLN A 255 -4.67 -15.07 6.59
C GLN A 255 -5.16 -14.33 5.35
N MET A 256 -4.52 -14.60 4.21
CA MET A 256 -4.86 -13.94 2.95
C MET A 256 -6.28 -14.34 2.54
N PRO A 257 -7.09 -13.38 2.05
CA PRO A 257 -8.48 -13.64 1.66
C PRO A 257 -8.59 -14.56 0.43
N VAL A 258 -7.50 -14.68 -0.34
CA VAL A 258 -7.40 -15.53 -1.52
C VAL A 258 -6.27 -16.55 -1.32
N PRO A 259 -6.51 -17.84 -1.61
CA PRO A 259 -5.45 -18.84 -1.59
C PRO A 259 -4.40 -18.54 -2.67
N LEU A 260 -3.15 -18.37 -2.26
CA LEU A 260 -2.04 -18.04 -3.17
C LEU A 260 -1.26 -19.28 -3.61
N ASP A 261 -1.59 -20.48 -3.11
CA ASP A 261 -0.89 -21.74 -3.39
C ASP A 261 -0.91 -22.10 -4.88
N ALA A 262 -1.94 -21.66 -5.61
CA ALA A 262 -2.01 -21.86 -7.06
C ALA A 262 -0.92 -21.08 -7.82
N LEU A 263 -0.46 -19.93 -7.30
CA LEU A 263 0.54 -19.09 -7.96
C LEU A 263 1.93 -19.74 -7.99
N VAL A 264 2.26 -20.51 -6.95
CA VAL A 264 3.52 -21.28 -6.88
C VAL A 264 3.49 -22.56 -7.70
N SER A 265 2.30 -23.00 -8.14
CA SER A 265 2.12 -24.20 -8.97
C SER A 265 2.20 -23.91 -10.48
N VAL A 266 2.30 -22.64 -10.89
CA VAL A 266 2.38 -22.25 -12.30
C VAL A 266 3.78 -22.57 -12.84
N PRO A 267 3.92 -23.39 -13.90
CA PRO A 267 5.24 -23.83 -14.38
C PRO A 267 6.05 -22.69 -15.01
N HIS A 268 5.38 -21.77 -15.70
CA HIS A 268 5.99 -20.61 -16.37
C HIS A 268 5.05 -19.41 -16.31
N GLY A 269 5.59 -18.23 -16.04
CA GLY A 269 4.81 -16.99 -16.00
C GLY A 269 5.52 -15.90 -15.20
N LEU A 270 4.90 -14.71 -15.16
CA LEU A 270 5.37 -13.58 -14.37
C LEU A 270 4.34 -13.28 -13.29
N VAL A 271 4.76 -13.32 -12.02
CA VAL A 271 3.94 -12.95 -10.87
C VAL A 271 4.42 -11.61 -10.32
N LEU A 272 3.52 -10.61 -10.29
CA LEU A 272 3.81 -9.27 -9.79
C LEU A 272 3.12 -9.06 -8.44
N VAL A 273 3.91 -8.75 -7.40
CA VAL A 273 3.40 -8.41 -6.06
C VAL A 273 3.59 -6.91 -5.83
N CYS A 274 2.49 -6.17 -5.90
CA CYS A 274 2.47 -4.70 -5.82
C CYS A 274 1.89 -4.21 -4.49
N GLY A 275 2.19 -2.96 -4.12
CA GLY A 275 1.76 -2.34 -2.87
C GLY A 275 2.73 -1.28 -2.36
N SER A 276 2.29 -0.43 -1.44
CA SER A 276 3.10 0.62 -0.83
C SER A 276 4.19 0.07 0.11
N THR A 277 5.13 0.91 0.54
CA THR A 277 6.15 0.51 1.52
C THR A 277 5.49 0.05 2.82
N GLY A 278 5.90 -1.12 3.33
CA GLY A 278 5.31 -1.70 4.55
C GLY A 278 4.03 -2.52 4.33
N SER A 279 3.48 -2.59 3.11
CA SER A 279 2.25 -3.34 2.83
C SER A 279 2.39 -4.88 2.84
N GLY A 280 3.52 -5.42 3.32
CA GLY A 280 3.74 -6.87 3.40
C GLY A 280 4.24 -7.55 2.13
N LYS A 281 4.53 -6.84 1.02
CA LYS A 281 4.99 -7.46 -0.25
C LYS A 281 6.10 -8.49 -0.10
N SER A 282 7.20 -8.11 0.55
CA SER A 282 8.36 -8.98 0.76
C SER A 282 8.02 -10.16 1.66
N THR A 283 7.12 -9.95 2.63
CA THR A 283 6.62 -11.01 3.52
C THR A 283 5.78 -12.02 2.77
N THR A 284 4.89 -11.56 1.88
CA THR A 284 4.07 -12.42 1.01
C THR A 284 4.93 -13.20 0.02
N LEU A 285 5.89 -12.55 -0.62
CA LEU A 285 6.85 -13.22 -1.51
C LEU A 285 7.69 -14.26 -0.76
N ALA A 286 8.15 -13.96 0.45
CA ALA A 286 8.89 -14.91 1.27
C ALA A 286 8.05 -16.13 1.67
N ALA A 287 6.75 -15.95 1.90
CA ALA A 287 5.83 -17.06 2.18
C ALA A 287 5.56 -17.93 0.94
N LEU A 288 5.55 -17.35 -0.25
CA LEU A 288 5.42 -18.07 -1.52
C LEU A 288 6.69 -18.85 -1.88
N ALA A 289 7.86 -18.28 -1.63
CA ALA A 289 9.14 -18.92 -1.98
C ALA A 289 9.59 -20.04 -1.01
N ARG A 290 8.75 -20.42 -0.05
CA ARG A 290 9.03 -21.45 0.95
C ARG A 290 8.66 -22.84 0.44
#